data_AF-A0A8S0TLK3-F1
#
_entry.id   AF-A0A8S0TLK3-F1
#
_cell.length_a   1.000
_cell.length_b   1.000
_cell.length_c   1.000
_cell.angle_alpha   90.00
_cell.angle_beta   90.00
_cell.angle_gamma   90.00
#
_symmetry.space_group_name_H-M   'P 1'
#
loop_
_entity.id
_entity.type
_entity.pdbx_description
1 polymer ?
#
loop_
_entity_poly.entity_id
_entity_poly.type
_entity_poly.pdbx_seq_one_letter_code
_entity_poly.pdbx_strand_id
1 'polypeptide(L)'
;MAACLPNRDGVIYFSVERETKHHRNCHLIVEDWREESIKGGSLKHVDLQNGSNGWALPPGEVFSLWGPNYFAKKSEVPAGDWLLNPAGVDLLRSNSKLDHVLSRPDNRVMASLRSSKTPEKWSKTFVLAVNLQVPGRDRHSAIFYFAGKVDEPINPNSLLNQFVHGSDAFSDCRFKIVNKIVKGPWLLKTAVGNYTPCLLGKALKCYYHRGPNYLKIDVDIGSSAIATAILRLALGCVTAVTVDMGFLVES
;
A
#
# COMPACT_ATOMS: atom_id res chain seq x y z
N MET A 1 -0.58 2.57 -34.07
CA MET A 1 -0.51 4.01 -33.72
C MET A 1 -0.26 4.08 -32.22
N ALA A 2 0.92 4.55 -31.80
CA ALA A 2 1.25 4.69 -30.37
C ALA A 2 0.90 6.12 -29.94
N ALA A 3 0.10 6.26 -28.88
CA ALA A 3 -0.26 7.56 -28.33
C ALA A 3 0.51 7.81 -27.04
N CYS A 4 1.54 8.65 -27.10
CA CYS A 4 1.94 9.43 -25.94
C CYS A 4 0.82 10.42 -25.62
N LEU A 5 0.40 10.52 -24.35
CA LEU A 5 -0.48 11.60 -23.89
C LEU A 5 0.09 12.22 -22.59
N PRO A 6 0.20 13.55 -22.51
CA PRO A 6 0.75 14.26 -21.35
C PRO A 6 -0.31 14.62 -20.28
N ASN A 7 0.16 14.85 -19.05
CA ASN A 7 -0.46 15.54 -17.90
C ASN A 7 -1.97 15.27 -17.62
N ARG A 8 -2.33 14.26 -16.80
CA ARG A 8 -3.73 13.97 -16.37
C ARG A 8 -3.88 13.35 -14.97
N ASP A 9 -4.54 14.06 -14.06
CA ASP A 9 -4.34 13.91 -12.62
C ASP A 9 -4.96 12.67 -11.94
N GLY A 10 -4.16 11.96 -11.14
CA GLY A 10 -4.58 11.02 -10.09
C GLY A 10 -3.64 11.11 -8.87
N VAL A 11 -4.13 10.74 -7.69
CA VAL A 11 -3.37 10.63 -6.42
C VAL A 11 -3.87 9.40 -5.67
N ILE A 12 -2.94 8.63 -5.11
CA ILE A 12 -3.19 7.44 -4.27
C ILE A 12 -2.49 7.64 -2.92
N TYR A 13 -3.10 7.13 -1.85
CA TYR A 13 -2.69 7.29 -0.45
C TYR A 13 -2.56 5.94 0.28
N PHE A 14 -1.90 5.89 1.45
CA PHE A 14 -1.69 4.64 2.23
C PHE A 14 -1.55 4.84 3.74
N SER A 15 -1.86 3.79 4.53
CA SER A 15 -1.59 3.64 5.98
C SER A 15 -1.54 2.16 6.39
N VAL A 16 -0.94 1.83 7.55
CA VAL A 16 -0.87 0.52 8.23
C VAL A 16 -0.89 0.71 9.77
N GLU A 17 -1.71 -0.04 10.53
CA GLU A 17 -1.99 0.09 11.99
C GLU A 17 -2.02 -1.31 12.68
N ARG A 18 -1.86 -1.59 14.01
CA ARG A 18 -1.76 -0.83 15.30
C ARG A 18 -0.70 -1.37 16.28
N GLU A 19 -0.17 -0.51 17.17
CA GLU A 19 -0.10 -0.74 18.65
C GLU A 19 0.02 0.62 19.39
N THR A 20 -0.63 0.79 20.55
CA THR A 20 -0.81 2.11 21.20
C THR A 20 0.29 2.52 22.18
N LYS A 21 0.87 3.73 22.02
CA LYS A 21 1.27 4.59 23.16
C LYS A 21 1.52 6.06 22.79
N HIS A 22 1.42 6.90 23.82
CA HIS A 22 1.45 8.37 23.92
C HIS A 22 2.20 9.21 22.85
N HIS A 23 1.64 10.41 22.61
CA HIS A 23 2.17 11.48 21.75
C HIS A 23 3.69 11.69 21.82
N ARG A 24 4.29 11.89 20.64
CA ARG A 24 5.33 12.91 20.44
C ARG A 24 5.24 13.46 19.02
N ASN A 25 5.36 14.77 18.88
CA ASN A 25 5.33 15.45 17.59
C ASN A 25 6.62 15.11 16.82
N CYS A 26 6.57 14.08 15.96
CA CYS A 26 7.74 13.56 15.27
C CYS A 26 8.01 14.36 13.99
N HIS A 27 9.00 15.27 14.07
CA HIS A 27 9.73 15.71 12.89
C HIS A 27 10.27 14.46 12.17
N LEU A 28 9.73 14.16 10.99
CA LEU A 28 10.23 13.06 10.17
C LEU A 28 11.66 13.39 9.75
N ILE A 29 12.64 12.70 10.34
CA ILE A 29 13.98 12.62 9.78
C ILE A 29 13.82 11.82 8.49
N VAL A 30 13.75 12.52 7.35
CA VAL A 30 13.66 11.89 6.05
C VAL A 30 15.00 11.22 5.78
N GLU A 31 15.00 9.90 5.78
CA GLU A 31 16.18 9.08 5.50
C GLU A 31 16.56 9.23 4.02
N ASP A 32 17.81 9.59 3.69
CA ASP A 32 18.28 9.85 2.31
C ASP A 32 17.79 8.80 1.29
N TRP A 33 17.91 7.52 1.64
CA TRP A 33 17.54 6.38 0.80
C TRP A 33 16.04 6.33 0.48
N ARG A 34 15.20 6.78 1.43
CA ARG A 34 13.75 6.77 1.32
C ARG A 34 13.29 7.89 0.41
N GLU A 35 13.92 9.06 0.49
CA GLU A 35 13.65 10.16 -0.44
C GLU A 35 14.07 9.81 -1.87
N GLU A 36 15.24 9.20 -2.05
CA GLU A 36 15.70 8.66 -3.33
C GLU A 36 14.70 7.64 -3.90
N SER A 37 14.26 6.68 -3.07
CA SER A 37 13.24 5.69 -3.43
C SER A 37 11.88 6.32 -3.76
N ILE A 38 11.44 7.35 -3.04
CA ILE A 38 10.18 8.07 -3.32
C ILE A 38 10.25 8.78 -4.68
N LYS A 39 11.40 9.41 -4.99
CA LYS A 39 11.63 10.14 -6.26
C LYS A 39 11.86 9.20 -7.46
N GLY A 40 12.47 8.05 -7.25
CA GLY A 40 12.76 7.05 -8.30
C GLY A 40 11.57 6.19 -8.73
N GLY A 41 10.36 6.47 -8.24
CA GLY A 41 9.15 5.72 -8.56
C GLY A 41 8.59 5.97 -9.96
N SER A 42 8.01 4.93 -10.55
CA SER A 42 7.29 5.04 -11.83
C SER A 42 5.99 5.85 -11.70
N LEU A 43 5.40 5.92 -10.50
CA LEU A 43 4.37 6.89 -10.14
C LEU A 43 5.00 8.02 -9.33
N LYS A 44 4.86 9.26 -9.79
CA LYS A 44 5.50 10.44 -9.19
C LYS A 44 4.96 10.71 -7.78
N HIS A 45 5.80 11.15 -6.86
CA HIS A 45 5.29 11.78 -5.63
C HIS A 45 4.85 13.23 -5.92
N VAL A 46 3.68 13.63 -5.44
CA VAL A 46 3.05 14.93 -5.77
C VAL A 46 2.48 15.62 -4.52
N ASP A 47 2.10 16.89 -4.66
CA ASP A 47 1.43 17.64 -3.59
C ASP A 47 0.09 17.00 -3.17
N LEU A 48 -0.25 17.11 -1.89
CA LEU A 48 -1.47 16.50 -1.33
C LEU A 48 -2.75 17.12 -1.90
N GLN A 49 -2.78 18.44 -2.11
CA GLN A 49 -4.00 19.18 -2.43
C GLN A 49 -4.10 19.52 -3.93
N ASN A 50 -2.96 19.86 -4.52
CA ASN A 50 -2.83 20.36 -5.89
C ASN A 50 -2.11 19.34 -6.82
N GLY A 51 -1.79 18.15 -6.31
CA GLY A 51 -1.01 17.13 -6.99
C GLY A 51 -1.73 16.41 -8.13
N SER A 52 -0.92 15.93 -9.06
CA SER A 52 -1.30 15.64 -10.44
C SER A 52 -0.54 14.42 -10.98
N ASN A 53 -1.26 13.33 -11.28
CA ASN A 53 -0.75 12.02 -11.77
C ASN A 53 0.50 11.54 -11.03
N GLY A 54 0.25 11.27 -9.76
CA GLY A 54 1.21 10.71 -8.85
C GLY A 54 0.53 9.95 -7.72
N TRP A 55 1.20 9.97 -6.58
CA TRP A 55 0.71 9.53 -5.29
C TRP A 55 1.22 10.53 -4.25
N ALA A 56 0.59 10.57 -3.09
CA ALA A 56 0.97 11.47 -2.01
C ALA A 56 0.69 10.80 -0.67
N LEU A 57 0.84 11.56 0.40
CA LEU A 57 0.74 11.09 1.78
C LEU A 57 -0.36 11.91 2.47
N PRO A 58 -1.51 11.32 2.86
CA PRO A 58 -2.52 12.07 3.58
C PRO A 58 -2.17 12.07 5.09
N PRO A 59 -2.74 12.95 5.90
CA PRO A 59 -2.84 12.71 7.34
C PRO A 59 -3.52 11.35 7.58
N GLY A 60 -3.02 10.55 8.53
CA GLY A 60 -3.64 9.26 8.89
C GLY A 60 -5.10 9.40 9.35
N GLU A 61 -5.47 10.58 9.84
CA GLU A 61 -6.82 10.99 10.22
C GLU A 61 -7.85 10.94 9.07
N VAL A 62 -7.42 10.90 7.81
CA VAL A 62 -8.32 10.76 6.63
C VAL A 62 -8.98 9.37 6.57
N PHE A 63 -8.48 8.40 7.35
CA PHE A 63 -9.08 7.08 7.51
C PHE A 63 -9.78 6.96 8.85
N SER A 64 -11.12 7.00 8.82
CA SER A 64 -11.97 6.46 9.88
C SER A 64 -11.85 4.94 9.93
N LEU A 65 -11.55 4.39 11.11
CA LEU A 65 -11.55 2.95 11.37
C LEU A 65 -12.53 2.61 12.51
N TRP A 66 -13.05 1.39 12.48
CA TRP A 66 -13.94 0.90 13.53
C TRP A 66 -13.15 0.73 14.83
N GLY A 67 -13.46 1.57 15.83
CA GLY A 67 -12.75 1.55 17.11
C GLY A 67 -13.05 0.28 17.93
N PRO A 68 -12.21 -0.05 18.93
CA PRO A 68 -12.37 -1.25 19.77
C PRO A 68 -13.72 -1.32 20.51
N ASN A 69 -14.42 -0.20 20.67
CA ASN A 69 -15.75 -0.12 21.26
C ASN A 69 -16.90 -0.29 20.24
N TYR A 70 -16.64 -0.80 19.03
CA TYR A 70 -17.63 -0.93 17.94
C TYR A 70 -18.95 -1.57 18.39
N PHE A 71 -18.87 -2.74 19.03
CA PHE A 71 -20.04 -3.49 19.49
C PHE A 71 -20.90 -2.74 20.52
N ALA A 72 -20.35 -1.75 21.21
CA ALA A 72 -21.05 -0.96 22.23
C ALA A 72 -21.55 0.41 21.71
N LYS A 73 -20.86 1.04 20.76
CA LYS A 73 -21.12 2.45 20.38
C LYS A 73 -21.17 2.75 18.87
N LYS A 74 -20.86 1.81 17.97
CA LYS A 74 -20.78 2.02 16.51
C LYS A 74 -19.98 3.27 16.08
N SER A 75 -18.99 3.68 16.87
CA SER A 75 -18.20 4.90 16.64
C SER A 75 -16.95 4.61 15.82
N GLU A 76 -16.80 5.31 14.71
CA GLU A 76 -15.54 5.43 13.98
C GLU A 76 -14.51 6.25 14.80
N VAL A 77 -13.23 5.92 14.65
CA VAL A 77 -12.09 6.59 15.28
C VAL A 77 -11.02 6.83 14.21
N PRO A 78 -10.35 7.99 14.17
CA PRO A 78 -9.23 8.23 13.26
C PRO A 78 -8.11 7.20 13.41
N ALA A 79 -7.48 6.80 12.30
CA ALA A 79 -6.43 5.77 12.26
C ALA A 79 -5.08 6.17 12.89
N GLY A 80 -4.86 7.44 13.22
CA GLY A 80 -3.62 7.89 13.88
C GLY A 80 -2.35 7.71 13.03
N ASP A 81 -1.23 7.45 13.70
CA ASP A 81 0.11 7.34 13.10
C ASP A 81 0.34 6.03 12.34
N TRP A 82 1.19 6.06 11.31
CA TRP A 82 1.52 4.87 10.51
C TRP A 82 2.53 3.95 11.24
N LEU A 83 2.28 2.65 11.25
CA LEU A 83 3.27 1.63 11.69
C LEU A 83 4.50 1.58 10.80
N LEU A 84 4.31 1.76 9.48
CA LEU A 84 5.37 1.73 8.48
C LEU A 84 5.20 2.97 7.60
N ASN A 85 6.27 3.76 7.50
CA ASN A 85 6.29 4.95 6.64
C ASN A 85 6.38 4.51 5.17
N PRO A 86 5.63 5.10 4.23
CA PRO A 86 5.79 4.79 2.81
C PRO A 86 7.22 5.04 2.31
N ALA A 87 7.61 4.28 1.29
CA ALA A 87 8.94 4.31 0.66
C ALA A 87 8.86 4.43 -0.87
N GLY A 88 7.65 4.39 -1.45
CA GLY A 88 7.44 4.58 -2.88
C GLY A 88 6.18 3.90 -3.39
N VAL A 89 5.81 4.23 -4.63
CA VAL A 89 4.77 3.53 -5.40
C VAL A 89 5.29 3.27 -6.81
N ASP A 90 4.94 2.11 -7.37
CA ASP A 90 5.15 1.81 -8.78
C ASP A 90 3.85 1.37 -9.48
N LEU A 91 3.71 1.79 -10.74
CA LEU A 91 2.72 1.26 -11.69
C LEU A 91 3.48 0.62 -12.86
N LEU A 92 3.75 -0.67 -12.74
CA LEU A 92 4.54 -1.42 -13.72
C LEU A 92 3.63 -2.15 -14.71
N ARG A 93 4.08 -2.20 -15.97
CA ARG A 93 3.48 -3.03 -17.04
C ARG A 93 4.50 -4.07 -17.50
N SER A 94 4.03 -5.28 -17.76
CA SER A 94 4.87 -6.45 -18.00
C SER A 94 4.17 -7.50 -18.87
N ASN A 95 4.97 -8.29 -19.60
CA ASN A 95 4.46 -9.39 -20.43
C ASN A 95 4.26 -10.69 -19.62
N SER A 96 4.79 -10.75 -18.40
CA SER A 96 4.74 -11.88 -17.47
C SER A 96 4.35 -11.40 -16.06
N LYS A 97 4.03 -12.32 -15.14
CA LYS A 97 3.60 -11.96 -13.78
C LYS A 97 4.80 -11.46 -12.96
N LEU A 98 4.71 -10.28 -12.35
CA LEU A 98 5.77 -9.70 -11.51
C LEU A 98 5.71 -10.24 -10.08
N ASP A 99 6.07 -11.51 -9.95
CA ASP A 99 6.15 -12.19 -8.65
C ASP A 99 7.44 -11.83 -7.90
N HIS A 100 7.36 -11.90 -6.57
CA HIS A 100 8.49 -11.70 -5.64
C HIS A 100 9.40 -10.45 -5.88
N VAL A 101 8.87 -9.32 -6.37
CA VAL A 101 9.68 -8.15 -6.80
C VAL A 101 10.75 -7.65 -5.82
N LEU A 102 10.62 -7.84 -4.50
CA LEU A 102 11.64 -7.44 -3.52
C LEU A 102 12.90 -8.33 -3.51
N SER A 103 12.83 -9.58 -3.98
CA SER A 103 14.02 -10.45 -4.09
C SER A 103 14.88 -10.13 -5.30
N ARG A 104 14.35 -9.37 -6.27
CA ARG A 104 15.06 -9.07 -7.51
C ARG A 104 16.25 -8.13 -7.26
N PRO A 105 17.41 -8.35 -7.92
CA PRO A 105 18.54 -7.42 -7.82
C PRO A 105 18.21 -6.01 -8.31
N ASP A 106 17.33 -5.89 -9.30
CA ASP A 106 16.91 -4.63 -9.93
C ASP A 106 15.78 -3.89 -9.18
N ASN A 107 15.37 -4.37 -8.00
CA ASN A 107 14.35 -3.67 -7.21
C ASN A 107 14.90 -2.35 -6.65
N ARG A 108 14.45 -1.23 -7.22
CA ARG A 108 14.88 0.13 -6.86
C ARG A 108 14.78 0.45 -5.36
N VAL A 109 13.73 0.00 -4.65
CA VAL A 109 13.54 0.34 -3.23
C VAL A 109 14.57 -0.38 -2.38
N MET A 110 14.79 -1.68 -2.65
CA MET A 110 15.84 -2.45 -2.01
C MET A 110 17.24 -1.98 -2.44
N ALA A 111 17.40 -1.48 -3.68
CA ALA A 111 18.66 -0.93 -4.16
C ALA A 111 19.02 0.37 -3.45
N SER A 112 18.14 1.37 -3.39
CA SER A 112 18.38 2.61 -2.64
C SER A 112 18.65 2.33 -1.15
N LEU A 113 17.91 1.40 -0.53
CA LEU A 113 18.14 0.99 0.86
C LEU A 113 19.54 0.36 1.07
N ARG A 114 19.98 -0.52 0.17
CA ARG A 114 21.34 -1.12 0.18
C ARG A 114 22.45 -0.09 -0.10
N SER A 115 22.19 0.87 -0.99
CA SER A 115 23.11 1.96 -1.37
C SER A 115 23.15 3.11 -0.36
N SER A 116 22.37 3.04 0.73
CA SER A 116 22.38 4.05 1.78
C SER A 116 23.77 4.22 2.38
N LYS A 117 24.11 5.45 2.81
CA LYS A 117 25.40 5.83 3.43
C LYS A 117 25.73 5.06 4.72
N THR A 118 24.81 4.23 5.20
CA THR A 118 24.90 3.44 6.43
C THR A 118 24.61 1.96 6.13
N PRO A 119 25.54 1.20 5.51
CA PRO A 119 25.27 -0.16 5.04
C PRO A 119 24.87 -1.14 6.15
N GLU A 120 25.37 -0.95 7.37
CA GLU A 120 25.00 -1.74 8.56
C GLU A 120 23.53 -1.56 9.01
N LYS A 121 22.80 -0.63 8.38
CA LYS A 121 21.40 -0.31 8.72
C LYS A 121 20.38 -0.87 7.72
N TRP A 122 20.79 -1.26 6.50
CA TRP A 122 19.84 -1.85 5.53
C TRP A 122 19.23 -3.15 6.07
N SER A 123 20.03 -3.96 6.77
CA SER A 123 19.63 -5.24 7.35
C SER A 123 18.66 -5.10 8.53
N LYS A 124 18.64 -3.93 9.18
CA LYS A 124 17.75 -3.61 10.32
C LYS A 124 16.46 -2.91 9.89
N THR A 125 16.39 -2.40 8.68
CA THR A 125 15.21 -1.73 8.14
C THR A 125 14.27 -2.78 7.56
N PHE A 126 13.08 -2.92 8.15
CA PHE A 126 12.04 -3.79 7.62
C PHE A 126 11.29 -3.13 6.46
N VAL A 127 11.07 -3.87 5.37
CA VAL A 127 10.31 -3.42 4.19
C VAL A 127 9.05 -4.26 3.99
N LEU A 128 7.90 -3.61 3.81
CA LEU A 128 6.66 -4.23 3.36
C LEU A 128 6.37 -3.77 1.93
N ALA A 129 6.05 -4.69 1.02
CA ALA A 129 5.52 -4.36 -0.30
C ALA A 129 4.19 -5.07 -0.55
N VAL A 130 3.14 -4.32 -0.90
CA VAL A 130 1.87 -4.88 -1.38
C VAL A 130 1.79 -4.66 -2.89
N ASN A 131 1.59 -5.73 -3.65
CA ASN A 131 1.50 -5.68 -5.11
C ASN A 131 0.10 -6.13 -5.57
N LEU A 132 -0.71 -5.18 -6.02
CA LEU A 132 -2.00 -5.49 -6.66
C LEU A 132 -1.75 -5.89 -8.11
N GLN A 133 -1.82 -7.19 -8.38
CA GLN A 133 -1.55 -7.77 -9.69
C GLN A 133 -2.84 -7.83 -10.51
N VAL A 134 -2.86 -7.08 -11.61
CA VAL A 134 -3.99 -7.03 -12.54
C VAL A 134 -3.74 -8.00 -13.71
N PRO A 135 -4.61 -9.01 -13.92
CA PRO A 135 -4.52 -9.89 -15.08
C PRO A 135 -4.97 -9.16 -16.35
N GLY A 136 -4.45 -9.62 -17.49
CA GLY A 136 -4.80 -9.07 -18.80
C GLY A 136 -3.88 -9.62 -19.89
N ARG A 137 -4.02 -9.09 -21.11
CA ARG A 137 -3.06 -9.30 -22.20
C ARG A 137 -1.68 -8.76 -21.81
N ASP A 138 -1.68 -7.51 -21.36
CA ASP A 138 -0.55 -6.89 -20.67
C ASP A 138 -0.83 -6.98 -19.16
N ARG A 139 0.11 -7.50 -18.38
CA ARG A 139 -0.03 -7.64 -16.92
C ARG A 139 0.44 -6.37 -16.24
N HIS A 140 -0.40 -5.83 -15.37
CA HIS A 140 -0.11 -4.61 -14.63
C HIS A 140 0.09 -4.92 -13.14
N SER A 141 0.92 -4.13 -12.47
CA SER A 141 1.26 -4.31 -11.06
C SER A 141 1.34 -2.94 -10.40
N ALA A 142 0.42 -2.68 -9.48
CA ALA A 142 0.47 -1.52 -8.60
C ALA A 142 1.15 -1.92 -7.30
N ILE A 143 2.41 -1.50 -7.11
CA ILE A 143 3.26 -1.91 -6.00
C ILE A 143 3.40 -0.75 -5.04
N PHE A 144 3.06 -0.99 -3.77
CA PHE A 144 3.08 -0.01 -2.70
C PHE A 144 4.12 -0.45 -1.68
N TYR A 145 5.13 0.40 -1.47
CA TYR A 145 6.26 0.09 -0.62
C TYR A 145 6.19 0.90 0.68
N PHE A 146 6.46 0.23 1.78
CA PHE A 146 6.54 0.79 3.12
C PHE A 146 7.81 0.29 3.78
N ALA A 147 8.35 1.07 4.70
CA ALA A 147 9.44 0.62 5.55
C ALA A 147 9.32 1.20 6.96
N GLY A 148 9.73 0.40 7.94
CA GLY A 148 9.96 0.88 9.31
C GLY A 148 11.04 1.96 9.31
N LYS A 149 11.22 2.65 10.44
CA LYS A 149 12.37 3.55 10.56
C LYS A 149 13.65 2.74 10.74
N VAL A 150 14.74 3.31 10.31
CA VAL A 150 16.09 2.80 10.53
C VAL A 150 16.37 2.61 12.03
N ASP A 151 16.99 1.48 12.39
CA ASP A 151 17.30 1.07 13.78
C ASP A 151 16.07 0.88 14.73
N GLU A 152 14.82 1.02 14.26
CA GLU A 152 13.60 0.65 15.01
C GLU A 152 13.03 -0.70 14.50
N PRO A 153 13.44 -1.86 15.08
CA PRO A 153 12.90 -3.16 14.68
C PRO A 153 11.43 -3.32 15.07
N ILE A 154 10.70 -4.18 14.36
CA ILE A 154 9.31 -4.51 14.71
C ILE A 154 9.27 -5.08 16.14
N ASN A 155 8.40 -4.54 17.00
CA ASN A 155 8.16 -5.08 18.34
C ASN A 155 7.76 -6.57 18.25
N PRO A 156 8.53 -7.52 18.82
CA PRO A 156 8.25 -8.95 18.70
C PRO A 156 6.86 -9.39 19.17
N ASN A 157 6.26 -8.64 20.11
CA ASN A 157 4.93 -8.94 20.66
C ASN A 157 3.79 -8.33 19.83
N SER A 158 4.09 -7.41 18.92
CA SER A 158 3.07 -6.68 18.15
C SER A 158 2.31 -7.57 17.16
N LEU A 159 1.10 -7.14 16.82
CA LEU A 159 0.28 -7.74 15.76
C LEU A 159 1.01 -7.74 14.40
N LEU A 160 1.81 -6.70 14.11
CA LEU A 160 2.61 -6.63 12.88
C LEU A 160 3.66 -7.75 12.85
N ASN A 161 4.36 -8.03 13.95
CA ASN A 161 5.32 -9.13 14.02
C ASN A 161 4.64 -10.49 13.80
N GLN A 162 3.49 -10.70 14.46
CA GLN A 162 2.67 -11.91 14.28
C GLN A 162 2.16 -12.06 12.84
N PHE A 163 1.81 -10.96 12.17
CA PHE A 163 1.37 -10.97 10.77
C PHE A 163 2.50 -11.25 9.78
N VAL A 164 3.69 -10.73 10.04
CA VAL A 164 4.88 -10.92 9.19
C VAL A 164 5.42 -12.35 9.31
N HIS A 165 5.51 -12.88 10.52
CA HIS A 165 6.13 -14.20 10.79
C HIS A 165 5.13 -15.35 10.99
N GLY A 166 3.83 -15.04 11.09
CA GLY A 166 2.76 -16.05 11.20
C GLY A 166 2.45 -16.76 9.88
N SER A 167 1.53 -17.72 9.97
CA SER A 167 1.06 -18.51 8.81
C SER A 167 0.23 -17.66 7.82
N ASP A 168 0.22 -18.07 6.55
CA ASP A 168 -0.58 -17.41 5.52
C ASP A 168 -2.07 -17.36 5.87
N ALA A 169 -2.62 -18.41 6.50
CA ALA A 169 -3.99 -18.43 6.98
C ALA A 169 -4.28 -17.39 8.09
N PHE A 170 -3.28 -17.08 8.93
CA PHE A 170 -3.38 -16.01 9.93
C PHE A 170 -3.35 -14.64 9.24
N SER A 171 -2.46 -14.45 8.27
CA SER A 171 -2.39 -13.22 7.48
C SER A 171 -3.65 -13.00 6.65
N ASP A 172 -4.20 -14.03 6.01
CA ASP A 172 -5.39 -13.97 5.15
C ASP A 172 -6.64 -13.59 5.94
N CYS A 173 -6.76 -14.08 7.18
CA CYS A 173 -7.88 -13.73 8.06
C CYS A 173 -7.84 -12.29 8.56
N ARG A 174 -6.74 -11.55 8.34
CA ARG A 174 -6.47 -10.24 8.95
C ARG A 174 -6.14 -9.13 7.96
N PHE A 175 -5.64 -9.46 6.77
CA PHE A 175 -5.18 -8.50 5.78
C PHE A 175 -6.36 -7.81 5.09
N LYS A 176 -6.53 -6.51 5.36
CA LYS A 176 -7.61 -5.68 4.82
C LYS A 176 -7.08 -4.59 3.89
N ILE A 177 -7.94 -4.15 2.98
CA ILE A 177 -7.80 -2.88 2.26
C ILE A 177 -9.01 -2.00 2.57
N VAL A 178 -8.79 -0.69 2.73
CA VAL A 178 -9.86 0.31 2.72
C VAL A 178 -9.64 1.18 1.49
N ASN A 179 -10.71 1.44 0.74
CA ASN A 179 -10.67 2.34 -0.41
C ASN A 179 -11.84 3.32 -0.36
N LYS A 180 -11.61 4.52 -0.90
CA LYS A 180 -12.67 5.52 -1.12
C LYS A 180 -12.33 6.36 -2.34
N ILE A 181 -13.26 6.39 -3.30
CA ILE A 181 -13.13 7.15 -4.54
C ILE A 181 -13.49 8.63 -4.28
N VAL A 182 -12.48 9.47 -4.05
CA VAL A 182 -12.66 10.92 -3.77
C VAL A 182 -13.19 11.64 -5.01
N LYS A 183 -12.48 11.51 -6.13
CA LYS A 183 -12.84 12.09 -7.44
C LYS A 183 -12.95 10.93 -8.44
N GLY A 184 -13.96 10.94 -9.28
CA GLY A 184 -14.21 9.88 -10.27
C GLY A 184 -15.71 9.65 -10.55
N PRO A 185 -16.05 8.80 -11.54
CA PRO A 185 -17.42 8.53 -11.94
C PRO A 185 -18.28 7.99 -10.79
N TRP A 186 -19.50 8.50 -10.63
CA TRP A 186 -20.43 8.10 -9.56
C TRP A 186 -20.68 6.58 -9.53
N LEU A 187 -20.77 5.95 -10.71
CA LEU A 187 -20.95 4.50 -10.83
C LEU A 187 -19.76 3.71 -10.22
N LEU A 188 -18.53 4.20 -10.38
CA LEU A 188 -17.35 3.59 -9.75
C LEU A 188 -17.33 3.83 -8.24
N LYS A 189 -17.76 5.01 -7.77
CA LYS A 189 -17.92 5.28 -6.32
C LYS A 189 -18.88 4.28 -5.68
N THR A 190 -20.00 4.02 -6.35
CA THR A 190 -21.02 3.06 -5.89
C THR A 190 -20.49 1.62 -5.90
N ALA A 191 -19.76 1.21 -6.94
CA ALA A 191 -19.23 -0.15 -7.07
C ALA A 191 -18.08 -0.47 -6.10
N VAL A 192 -17.24 0.51 -5.74
CA VAL A 192 -16.18 0.38 -4.73
C VAL A 192 -16.73 0.54 -3.31
N GLY A 193 -17.81 1.29 -3.15
CA GLY A 193 -18.37 1.67 -1.86
C GLY A 193 -17.61 2.85 -1.22
N ASN A 194 -18.13 3.30 -0.07
CA ASN A 194 -17.51 4.34 0.75
C ASN A 194 -16.86 3.69 1.97
N TYR A 195 -15.52 3.74 2.06
CA TYR A 195 -14.73 3.37 3.24
C TYR A 195 -14.98 1.98 3.86
N THR A 196 -15.62 1.05 3.15
CA THR A 196 -15.87 -0.29 3.67
C THR A 196 -14.57 -1.11 3.61
N PRO A 197 -14.02 -1.60 4.75
CA PRO A 197 -12.82 -2.42 4.72
C PRO A 197 -13.12 -3.78 4.07
N CYS A 198 -12.43 -4.09 2.98
CA CYS A 198 -12.49 -5.39 2.32
C CYS A 198 -11.36 -6.28 2.87
N LEU A 199 -11.71 -7.48 3.35
CA LEU A 199 -10.73 -8.45 3.84
C LEU A 199 -10.08 -9.18 2.66
N LEU A 200 -8.99 -8.59 2.15
CA LEU A 200 -8.28 -9.02 0.95
C LEU A 200 -7.96 -10.51 0.96
N GLY A 201 -7.39 -11.03 2.05
CA GLY A 201 -6.97 -12.44 2.14
C GLY A 201 -8.11 -13.47 2.08
N LYS A 202 -9.37 -13.06 2.31
CA LYS A 202 -10.54 -13.91 2.05
C LYS A 202 -11.22 -13.62 0.72
N ALA A 203 -11.13 -12.38 0.24
CA ALA A 203 -11.78 -11.96 -1.00
C ALA A 203 -10.96 -12.29 -2.27
N LEU A 204 -9.64 -12.44 -2.13
CA LEU A 204 -8.65 -12.57 -3.20
C LEU A 204 -7.51 -13.50 -2.75
N LYS A 205 -6.90 -14.22 -3.70
CA LYS A 205 -5.68 -15.00 -3.46
C LYS A 205 -4.51 -14.06 -3.18
N CYS A 206 -3.96 -14.16 -1.99
CA CYS A 206 -2.74 -13.48 -1.57
C CYS A 206 -1.58 -14.49 -1.53
N TYR A 207 -0.38 -14.08 -1.94
CA TYR A 207 0.84 -14.88 -1.87
C TYR A 207 1.89 -14.13 -1.04
N TYR A 208 2.35 -14.73 0.05
CA TYR A 208 3.20 -14.09 1.05
C TYR A 208 4.66 -14.52 0.90
N HIS A 209 5.50 -13.64 0.34
CA HIS A 209 6.93 -13.88 0.19
C HIS A 209 7.70 -13.21 1.33
N ARG A 210 8.18 -14.01 2.27
CA ARG A 210 8.97 -13.58 3.43
C ARG A 210 10.46 -13.64 3.11
N GLY A 211 11.20 -12.58 3.42
CA GLY A 211 12.65 -12.51 3.33
C GLY A 211 13.27 -12.09 4.67
N PRO A 212 14.61 -11.97 4.75
CA PRO A 212 15.32 -11.70 6.01
C PRO A 212 14.86 -10.41 6.73
N ASN A 213 14.56 -9.37 5.96
CA ASN A 213 14.11 -8.06 6.45
C ASN A 213 12.90 -7.53 5.66
N TYR A 214 12.10 -8.39 5.03
CA TYR A 214 10.93 -7.94 4.29
C TYR A 214 9.77 -8.94 4.22
N LEU A 215 8.57 -8.39 3.99
CA LEU A 215 7.40 -9.13 3.51
C LEU A 215 6.94 -8.53 2.18
N LYS A 216 6.69 -9.38 1.18
CA LYS A 216 5.91 -9.01 -0.01
C LYS A 216 4.59 -9.75 0.00
N ILE A 217 3.50 -9.06 -0.30
CA ILE A 217 2.17 -9.64 -0.52
C ILE A 217 1.80 -9.42 -1.99
N ASP A 218 1.75 -10.49 -2.78
CA ASP A 218 1.18 -10.47 -4.13
C ASP A 218 -0.33 -10.75 -4.06
N VAL A 219 -1.15 -9.80 -4.49
CA VAL A 219 -2.61 -9.90 -4.47
C VAL A 219 -3.13 -10.06 -5.90
N ASP A 220 -3.63 -11.25 -6.24
CA ASP A 220 -4.14 -11.55 -7.59
C ASP A 220 -5.58 -11.07 -7.75
N ILE A 221 -5.78 -9.87 -8.32
CA ILE A 221 -7.10 -9.28 -8.60
C ILE A 221 -7.96 -10.19 -9.49
N GLY A 222 -7.33 -11.03 -10.32
CA GLY A 222 -8.00 -12.00 -11.20
C GLY A 222 -8.67 -13.16 -10.49
N SER A 223 -8.30 -13.41 -9.23
CA SER A 223 -8.85 -14.50 -8.43
C SER A 223 -10.29 -14.28 -7.96
N SER A 224 -10.83 -13.06 -8.09
CA SER A 224 -12.22 -12.74 -7.77
C SER A 224 -12.97 -12.18 -8.98
N ALA A 225 -14.13 -12.77 -9.27
CA ALA A 225 -15.05 -12.28 -10.29
C ALA A 225 -15.56 -10.86 -9.96
N ILE A 226 -15.80 -10.56 -8.67
CA ILE A 226 -16.27 -9.25 -8.21
C ILE A 226 -15.19 -8.20 -8.42
N ALA A 227 -13.95 -8.47 -7.97
CA ALA A 227 -12.83 -7.53 -8.15
C ALA A 227 -12.52 -7.30 -9.65
N THR A 228 -12.58 -8.37 -10.46
CA THR A 228 -12.43 -8.29 -11.92
C THR A 228 -13.54 -7.46 -12.57
N ALA A 229 -14.79 -7.56 -12.09
CA ALA A 229 -15.90 -6.74 -12.58
C ALA A 229 -15.73 -5.25 -12.24
N ILE A 230 -15.36 -4.93 -10.99
CA ILE A 230 -15.06 -3.56 -10.54
C ILE A 230 -13.89 -2.97 -11.34
N LEU A 231 -12.84 -3.76 -11.58
CA LEU A 231 -11.71 -3.34 -12.41
C LEU A 231 -12.13 -3.04 -13.85
N ARG A 232 -12.92 -3.91 -14.49
CA ARG A 232 -13.43 -3.69 -15.85
C ARG A 232 -14.31 -2.44 -15.93
N LEU A 233 -15.14 -2.21 -14.91
CA LEU A 233 -15.94 -1.00 -14.78
C LEU A 233 -15.06 0.25 -14.67
N ALA A 234 -14.00 0.21 -13.84
CA ALA A 234 -13.05 1.31 -13.74
C ALA A 234 -12.38 1.60 -15.10
N LEU A 235 -11.85 0.58 -15.77
CA LEU A 235 -11.22 0.72 -17.10
C LEU A 235 -12.19 1.20 -18.19
N GLY A 236 -13.48 0.86 -18.10
CA GLY A 236 -14.50 1.26 -19.07
C GLY A 236 -15.11 2.65 -18.84
N CYS A 237 -15.02 3.21 -17.63
CA CYS A 237 -15.71 4.46 -17.27
C CYS A 237 -14.79 5.60 -16.78
N VAL A 238 -13.52 5.34 -16.47
CA VAL A 238 -12.62 6.33 -15.86
C VAL A 238 -11.78 7.07 -16.91
N THR A 239 -11.92 8.39 -16.94
CA THR A 239 -10.95 9.31 -17.56
C THR A 239 -9.93 9.85 -16.55
N ALA A 240 -10.33 10.01 -15.29
CA ALA A 240 -9.48 10.34 -14.14
C ALA A 240 -10.14 9.85 -12.83
N VAL A 241 -9.32 9.43 -11.86
CA VAL A 241 -9.79 8.97 -10.54
C VAL A 241 -8.77 9.34 -9.44
N THR A 242 -9.28 9.71 -8.27
CA THR A 242 -8.49 9.93 -7.05
C THR A 242 -8.99 8.97 -5.98
N VAL A 243 -8.09 8.22 -5.34
CA VAL A 243 -8.44 7.12 -4.44
C VAL A 243 -7.68 7.23 -3.12
N ASP A 244 -8.42 7.38 -2.03
CA ASP A 244 -7.89 7.14 -0.69
C ASP A 244 -7.79 5.62 -0.51
N MET A 245 -6.60 5.09 -0.24
CA MET A 245 -6.33 3.66 -0.08
C MET A 245 -5.56 3.42 1.25
N GLY A 246 -5.68 2.24 1.85
CA GLY A 246 -4.93 1.86 3.04
C GLY A 246 -4.94 0.35 3.25
N PHE A 247 -3.88 -0.19 3.87
CA PHE A 247 -3.69 -1.62 4.09
C PHE A 247 -3.58 -1.92 5.58
N LEU A 248 -4.43 -2.80 6.12
CA LEU A 248 -4.52 -2.99 7.56
C LEU A 248 -4.37 -4.45 7.95
N VAL A 249 -3.97 -4.65 9.20
CA VAL A 249 -3.99 -5.94 9.87
C VAL A 249 -5.01 -5.85 11.00
N GLU A 250 -6.08 -6.63 10.91
CA GLU A 250 -7.07 -6.76 11.99
C GLU A 250 -6.52 -7.58 13.16
N SER A 251 -6.79 -7.14 14.39
CA SER A 251 -6.42 -7.77 15.68
C SER A 251 -7.24 -8.99 16.06
#